data_AF-A0A9E2XI93-F1
#
_entry.id   AF-A0A9E2XI93-F1
#
_cell.length_a   1.000
_cell.length_b   1.000
_cell.length_c   1.000
_cell.angle_alpha   90.00
_cell.angle_beta   90.00
_cell.angle_gamma   90.00
#
_symmetry.space_group_name_H-M   'P 1'
#
loop_
_entity.id
_entity.type
_entity.pdbx_description
1 polymer ?
#
loop_
_entity_poly.entity_id
_entity_poly.type
_entity_poly.pdbx_seq_one_letter_code
_entity_poly.pdbx_strand_id
1 'polypeptide(L)'
;GVLDITTTEIADELVGGVLTAGPERLDAIVRSRVPYVGSCGALDMVNFWAMGTVPAPLRGRTLYRHNDNVTLMRTTPDECERIGRFIVDKLNRMEGPVRFLIPEGGVSGIDAPGKPFWDPAADKALFDAIARGFRSVANRRLIRLPHHINDPAFADAAVAAFNEIAQRPATGRAQRL
;
A
#
# COMPACT_ATOMS: atom_id res chain seq x y z
N GLY A 1 8.88 14.80 2.91
CA GLY A 1 8.41 13.45 3.26
C GLY A 1 7.44 12.98 2.21
N VAL A 2 6.97 11.73 2.29
CA VAL A 2 6.04 11.13 1.33
C VAL A 2 4.85 10.53 2.09
N LEU A 3 3.65 10.75 1.55
CA LEU A 3 2.41 10.04 1.88
C LEU A 3 2.06 9.13 0.70
N ASP A 4 2.41 7.86 0.81
CA ASP A 4 2.29 6.84 -0.23
C ASP A 4 1.10 5.93 0.08
N ILE A 5 -0.11 6.50 -0.02
CA ILE A 5 -1.35 5.84 0.39
C ILE A 5 -1.74 4.72 -0.59
N THR A 6 -1.49 4.93 -1.87
CA THR A 6 -1.84 4.00 -2.94
C THR A 6 -0.58 3.38 -3.53
N THR A 7 -0.39 2.09 -3.29
CA THR A 7 0.80 1.33 -3.72
C THR A 7 0.47 0.27 -4.78
N THR A 8 -0.70 0.40 -5.44
CA THR A 8 -1.26 -0.49 -6.48
C THR A 8 -0.28 -0.92 -7.56
N GLU A 9 0.69 -0.07 -7.90
CA GLU A 9 1.75 -0.34 -8.89
C GLU A 9 2.55 -1.62 -8.58
N ILE A 10 2.58 -2.05 -7.31
CA ILE A 10 3.21 -3.30 -6.86
C ILE A 10 2.39 -4.52 -7.29
N ALA A 11 1.06 -4.44 -7.26
CA ALA A 11 0.20 -5.52 -7.75
C ALA A 11 0.40 -5.73 -9.24
N ASP A 12 0.44 -4.64 -10.01
CA ASP A 12 0.75 -4.66 -11.43
C ASP A 12 2.12 -5.28 -11.72
N GLU A 13 3.17 -4.90 -10.99
CA GLU A 13 4.52 -5.48 -11.16
C GLU A 13 4.53 -7.00 -10.92
N LEU A 14 3.89 -7.47 -9.85
CA LEU A 14 4.01 -8.87 -9.42
C LEU A 14 3.10 -9.84 -10.19
N VAL A 15 2.01 -9.33 -10.78
CA VAL A 15 0.98 -10.12 -11.47
C VAL A 15 0.99 -9.89 -12.99
N GLY A 16 1.65 -8.83 -13.48
CA GLY A 16 1.77 -8.52 -14.91
C GLY A 16 0.72 -7.55 -15.44
N GLY A 17 0.34 -6.56 -14.61
CA GLY A 17 -0.49 -5.43 -15.02
C GLY A 17 0.28 -4.37 -15.82
N VAL A 18 -0.45 -3.38 -16.34
CA VAL A 18 0.08 -2.39 -17.29
C VAL A 18 0.60 -1.10 -16.65
N LEU A 19 0.26 -0.84 -15.38
CA LEU A 19 0.65 0.35 -14.61
C LEU A 19 1.71 0.02 -13.53
N THR A 20 2.68 -0.82 -13.90
CA THR A 20 3.80 -1.16 -13.01
C THR A 20 4.76 0.02 -12.80
N ALA A 21 5.29 0.15 -11.58
CA ALA A 21 6.41 1.04 -11.24
C ALA A 21 7.78 0.32 -11.18
N GLY A 22 7.83 -0.94 -11.63
CA GLY A 22 9.02 -1.78 -11.69
C GLY A 22 9.44 -2.40 -10.35
N PRO A 23 10.43 -3.32 -10.38
CA PRO A 23 10.88 -4.08 -9.20
C PRO A 23 11.60 -3.22 -8.15
N GLU A 24 12.01 -2.01 -8.54
CA GLU A 24 12.67 -1.03 -7.66
C GLU A 24 11.69 -0.15 -6.89
N ARG A 25 10.37 -0.36 -7.02
CA ARG A 25 9.36 0.40 -6.27
C ARG A 25 9.70 0.41 -4.77
N LEU A 26 9.64 1.59 -4.17
CA LEU A 26 10.06 1.94 -2.79
C LEU A 26 11.58 2.08 -2.55
N ASP A 27 12.47 1.67 -3.46
CA ASP A 27 13.92 1.79 -3.22
C ASP A 27 14.38 3.25 -3.17
N ALA A 28 13.69 4.18 -3.85
CA ALA A 28 13.97 5.61 -3.74
C ALA A 28 13.75 6.13 -2.30
N ILE A 29 12.75 5.60 -1.58
CA ILE A 29 12.50 5.94 -0.17
C ILE A 29 13.60 5.36 0.71
N VAL A 30 14.00 4.11 0.47
CA VAL A 30 15.12 3.45 1.15
C VAL A 30 16.39 4.31 1.05
N ARG A 31 16.72 4.80 -0.15
CA ARG A 31 17.92 5.61 -0.39
C ARG A 31 17.85 7.03 0.19
N SER A 32 16.69 7.67 0.11
CA SER A 32 16.55 9.10 0.46
C SER A 32 16.36 9.36 1.96
N ARG A 33 15.92 8.35 2.72
CA ARG A 33 15.68 8.43 4.18
C ARG A 33 14.71 9.57 4.59
N VAL A 34 13.88 10.04 3.65
CA VAL A 34 12.85 11.03 3.94
C VAL A 34 11.77 10.42 4.85
N PRO A 35 11.05 11.22 5.66
CA PRO A 35 9.90 10.73 6.40
C PRO A 35 8.88 10.09 5.45
N TYR A 36 8.49 8.84 5.72
CA TYR A 36 7.62 8.05 4.86
C TYR A 36 6.42 7.53 5.64
N VAL A 37 5.22 7.84 5.14
CA VAL A 37 3.97 7.23 5.58
C VAL A 37 3.39 6.45 4.41
N GLY A 38 3.23 5.14 4.55
CA GLY A 38 2.73 4.26 3.49
C GLY A 38 1.45 3.52 3.89
N SER A 39 0.69 3.05 2.90
CA SER A 39 -0.50 2.21 3.08
C SER A 39 -0.66 1.19 1.96
N CYS A 40 -1.75 0.42 2.01
CA CYS A 40 -2.10 -0.69 1.14
C CYS A 40 -3.08 -0.30 0.01
N GLY A 41 -3.24 0.99 -0.29
CA GLY A 41 -4.31 1.46 -1.18
C GLY A 41 -4.26 0.84 -2.57
N ALA A 42 -5.44 0.38 -2.99
CA ALA A 42 -5.70 -0.28 -4.27
C ALA A 42 -4.80 -1.51 -4.56
N LEU A 43 -4.26 -2.18 -3.53
CA LEU A 43 -3.52 -3.44 -3.71
C LEU A 43 -4.43 -4.64 -4.00
N ASP A 44 -5.74 -4.41 -4.06
CA ASP A 44 -6.75 -5.35 -4.49
C ASP A 44 -6.88 -5.50 -6.00
N MET A 45 -6.24 -4.63 -6.79
CA MET A 45 -6.45 -4.58 -8.22
C MET A 45 -5.15 -4.61 -9.02
N VAL A 46 -5.21 -5.32 -10.13
CA VAL A 46 -4.21 -5.33 -11.21
C VAL A 46 -4.83 -4.65 -12.42
N ASN A 47 -4.13 -3.69 -13.02
CA ASN A 47 -4.66 -2.87 -14.11
C ASN A 47 -4.36 -3.51 -15.47
N PHE A 48 -5.38 -3.55 -16.33
CA PHE A 48 -5.26 -3.84 -17.75
C PHE A 48 -5.95 -2.73 -18.55
N TRP A 49 -5.67 -2.69 -19.86
CA TRP A 49 -6.39 -1.83 -20.78
C TRP A 49 -7.84 -2.34 -21.00
N ALA A 50 -8.43 -2.03 -22.15
CA ALA A 50 -9.78 -2.46 -22.50
C ALA A 50 -9.97 -3.97 -22.31
N MET A 51 -11.19 -4.40 -22.00
CA MET A 51 -11.54 -5.79 -21.65
C MET A 51 -10.94 -6.85 -22.60
N GLY A 52 -10.93 -6.57 -23.91
CA GLY A 52 -10.40 -7.49 -24.92
C GLY A 52 -8.88 -7.72 -24.85
N THR A 53 -8.15 -6.81 -24.19
CA THR A 53 -6.68 -6.86 -24.03
C THR A 53 -6.24 -7.73 -22.86
N VAL A 54 -7.14 -8.11 -21.95
CA VAL A 54 -6.81 -8.97 -20.81
C VAL A 54 -6.26 -10.31 -21.34
N PRO A 55 -5.06 -10.74 -20.90
CA PRO A 55 -4.43 -11.97 -21.34
C PRO A 55 -5.36 -13.19 -21.16
N ALA A 56 -5.34 -14.12 -22.13
CA ALA A 56 -6.25 -15.27 -22.14
C ALA A 56 -6.28 -16.08 -20.83
N PRO A 57 -5.13 -16.36 -20.16
CA PRO A 57 -5.13 -17.07 -18.88
C PRO A 57 -5.84 -16.34 -17.73
N LEU A 58 -6.00 -15.02 -17.83
CA LEU A 58 -6.57 -14.17 -16.79
C LEU A 58 -8.05 -13.83 -17.02
N ARG A 59 -8.63 -14.19 -18.17
CA ARG A 59 -10.02 -13.85 -18.51
C ARG A 59 -11.08 -14.51 -17.62
N GLY A 60 -10.73 -15.60 -16.94
CA GLY A 60 -11.62 -16.29 -15.98
C GLY A 60 -11.56 -15.72 -14.55
N ARG A 61 -10.76 -14.68 -14.32
CA ARG A 61 -10.63 -14.03 -13.00
C ARG A 61 -11.81 -13.07 -12.76
N THR A 62 -11.90 -12.55 -11.54
CA THR A 62 -12.86 -11.48 -11.22
C THR A 62 -12.39 -10.17 -11.86
N LEU A 63 -13.07 -9.79 -12.94
CA LEU A 63 -12.75 -8.60 -13.74
C LEU A 63 -13.84 -7.54 -13.56
N TYR A 64 -13.42 -6.28 -13.42
CA TYR A 64 -14.30 -5.12 -13.31
C TYR A 64 -13.97 -4.13 -14.42
N ARG A 65 -14.94 -3.88 -15.30
CA ARG A 65 -14.82 -2.84 -16.33
C ARG A 65 -14.97 -1.48 -15.65
N HIS A 66 -13.87 -0.79 -15.41
CA HIS A 66 -13.90 0.55 -14.83
C HIS A 66 -14.40 1.58 -15.84
N ASN A 67 -13.91 1.48 -17.08
CA ASN A 67 -14.42 2.21 -18.23
C ASN A 67 -14.10 1.42 -19.52
N ASP A 68 -14.36 1.99 -20.70
CA ASP A 68 -14.12 1.29 -21.97
C ASP A 68 -12.64 0.98 -22.24
N ASN A 69 -11.73 1.74 -21.62
CA ASN A 69 -10.28 1.63 -21.83
C ASN A 69 -9.54 0.95 -20.69
N VAL A 70 -10.18 0.72 -19.54
CA VAL A 70 -9.54 0.22 -18.32
C VAL A 70 -10.35 -0.89 -17.69
N THR A 71 -9.68 -2.01 -17.45
CA THR A 71 -10.22 -3.17 -16.74
C THR A 71 -9.36 -3.45 -15.52
N LEU A 72 -10.02 -3.63 -14.38
CA LEU A 72 -9.38 -4.01 -13.13
C LEU A 72 -9.57 -5.52 -12.93
N MET A 73 -8.54 -6.20 -12.43
CA MET A 73 -8.61 -7.61 -12.03
C MET A 73 -8.36 -7.74 -10.54
N ARG A 74 -9.24 -8.44 -9.81
CA ARG A 74 -9.05 -8.67 -8.36
C ARG A 74 -7.84 -9.56 -8.10
N THR A 75 -6.98 -9.14 -7.18
CA THR A 75 -5.88 -9.96 -6.67
C THR A 75 -6.38 -11.10 -5.79
N THR A 76 -5.74 -12.26 -5.88
CA THR A 76 -6.03 -13.41 -5.00
C THR A 76 -5.34 -13.29 -3.64
N PRO A 77 -5.73 -14.10 -2.63
CA PRO A 77 -4.97 -14.21 -1.38
C PRO A 77 -3.48 -14.53 -1.56
N ASP A 78 -3.12 -15.41 -2.50
CA ASP A 78 -1.72 -15.75 -2.78
C ASP A 78 -0.94 -14.56 -3.39
N GLU A 79 -1.57 -13.81 -4.29
CA GLU A 79 -1.02 -12.60 -4.87
C GLU A 79 -0.86 -11.50 -3.80
N CYS A 80 -1.87 -11.31 -2.96
CA CYS A 80 -1.85 -10.41 -1.80
C CYS A 80 -0.74 -10.76 -0.80
N GLU A 81 -0.50 -12.05 -0.54
CA GLU A 81 0.61 -12.48 0.31
C GLU A 81 1.98 -12.11 -0.32
N ARG A 82 2.15 -12.32 -1.64
CA ARG A 82 3.36 -11.92 -2.38
C ARG A 82 3.57 -10.41 -2.35
N ILE A 83 2.51 -9.62 -2.54
CA ILE A 83 2.52 -8.16 -2.43
C ILE A 83 2.95 -7.73 -1.03
N GLY A 84 2.36 -8.32 0.02
CA GLY A 84 2.72 -8.01 1.41
C GLY A 84 4.20 -8.31 1.72
N ARG A 85 4.73 -9.43 1.22
CA ARG A 85 6.17 -9.75 1.30
C ARG A 85 7.04 -8.70 0.60
N PHE A 86 6.70 -8.32 -0.62
CA PHE A 86 7.45 -7.29 -1.35
C PHE A 86 7.51 -5.96 -0.57
N ILE A 87 6.36 -5.50 -0.05
CA ILE A 87 6.28 -4.25 0.71
C ILE A 87 7.15 -4.34 1.97
N VAL A 88 6.97 -5.39 2.78
CA VAL A 88 7.65 -5.48 4.07
C VAL A 88 9.16 -5.63 3.91
N ASP A 89 9.64 -6.29 2.85
CA ASP A 89 11.06 -6.37 2.52
C ASP A 89 11.66 -4.98 2.24
N LYS A 90 10.94 -4.13 1.51
CA LYS A 90 11.37 -2.73 1.26
C LYS A 90 11.32 -1.90 2.55
N LEU A 91 10.22 -1.97 3.33
CA LEU A 91 10.09 -1.26 4.61
C LEU A 91 11.22 -1.61 5.60
N ASN A 92 11.59 -2.89 5.64
CA ASN A 92 12.64 -3.41 6.50
C ASN A 92 14.05 -2.90 6.16
N ARG A 93 14.23 -2.30 4.99
CA ARG A 93 15.49 -1.66 4.52
C ARG A 93 15.50 -0.15 4.75
N MET A 94 14.38 0.46 5.10
CA MET A 94 14.29 1.91 5.31
C MET A 94 14.94 2.31 6.65
N GLU A 95 15.87 3.27 6.57
CA GLU A 95 16.59 3.83 7.73
C GLU A 95 16.04 5.20 8.16
N GLY A 96 15.24 5.85 7.31
CA GLY A 96 14.49 7.06 7.67
C GLY A 96 13.29 6.76 8.58
N PRO A 97 12.59 7.79 9.10
CA PRO A 97 11.36 7.61 9.86
C PRO A 97 10.24 7.01 9.00
N VAL A 98 9.58 5.96 9.49
CA VAL A 98 8.51 5.24 8.77
C VAL A 98 7.28 5.02 9.65
N ARG A 99 6.10 5.27 9.08
CA ARG A 99 4.81 4.78 9.61
C ARG A 99 4.10 4.04 8.49
N PHE A 100 3.79 2.76 8.68
CA PHE A 100 3.02 2.01 7.69
C PHE A 100 1.65 1.67 8.26
N LEU A 101 0.60 2.11 7.58
CA LEU A 101 -0.79 2.02 8.05
C LEU A 101 -1.49 0.87 7.31
N ILE A 102 -2.14 -0.02 8.07
CA ILE A 102 -2.99 -1.09 7.55
C ILE A 102 -4.46 -0.68 7.76
N PRO A 103 -5.23 -0.45 6.68
CA PRO A 103 -6.67 -0.19 6.75
C PRO A 103 -7.46 -1.51 6.84
N GLU A 104 -7.83 -1.93 8.05
CA GLU A 104 -8.48 -3.23 8.26
C GLU A 104 -9.92 -3.32 7.72
N GLY A 105 -10.51 -2.19 7.32
CA GLY A 105 -11.85 -2.12 6.74
C GLY A 105 -11.91 -2.30 5.22
N GLY A 106 -10.77 -2.38 4.52
CA GLY A 106 -10.67 -2.51 3.06
C GLY A 106 -9.71 -1.50 2.42
N VAL A 107 -9.17 -1.84 1.25
CA VAL A 107 -8.07 -1.12 0.60
C VAL A 107 -8.46 -0.27 -0.61
N SER A 108 -9.73 -0.30 -1.05
CA SER A 108 -10.19 0.50 -2.20
C SER A 108 -11.69 0.77 -2.17
N GLY A 109 -12.17 1.73 -2.96
CA GLY A 109 -13.61 2.04 -3.04
C GLY A 109 -14.50 0.90 -3.57
N ILE A 110 -13.90 -0.13 -4.18
CA ILE A 110 -14.60 -1.35 -4.65
C ILE A 110 -14.28 -2.59 -3.81
N ASP A 111 -13.49 -2.43 -2.74
CA ASP A 111 -13.13 -3.44 -1.75
C ASP A 111 -13.79 -3.12 -0.39
N ALA A 112 -15.11 -3.26 -0.35
CA ALA A 112 -15.92 -3.04 0.85
C ALA A 112 -17.15 -3.94 0.79
N PRO A 113 -17.81 -4.27 1.93
CA PRO A 113 -18.96 -5.17 1.95
C PRO A 113 -20.00 -4.86 0.85
N GLY A 114 -20.31 -5.88 0.04
CA GLY A 114 -21.24 -5.78 -1.09
C GLY A 114 -20.68 -5.14 -2.37
N LYS A 115 -19.39 -4.78 -2.41
CA LYS A 115 -18.71 -4.28 -3.61
C LYS A 115 -18.03 -5.40 -4.40
N PRO A 116 -17.74 -5.18 -5.70
CA PRO A 116 -17.28 -6.25 -6.60
C PRO A 116 -15.99 -6.92 -6.18
N PHE A 117 -15.10 -6.20 -5.49
CA PHE A 117 -13.78 -6.71 -5.11
C PHE A 117 -13.71 -7.12 -3.64
N TRP A 118 -14.80 -7.05 -2.86
CA TRP A 118 -14.78 -7.45 -1.46
C TRP A 118 -14.31 -8.90 -1.26
N ASP A 119 -13.10 -9.05 -0.72
CA ASP A 119 -12.52 -10.34 -0.37
C ASP A 119 -11.69 -10.21 0.92
N PRO A 120 -12.31 -10.42 2.10
CA PRO A 120 -11.61 -10.29 3.37
C PRO A 120 -10.50 -11.32 3.57
N ALA A 121 -10.50 -12.43 2.82
CA ALA A 121 -9.42 -13.41 2.89
C ALA A 121 -8.15 -12.89 2.20
N ALA A 122 -8.31 -12.19 1.07
CA ALA A 122 -7.20 -11.56 0.36
C ALA A 122 -6.60 -10.41 1.16
N ASP A 123 -7.43 -9.55 1.75
CA ASP A 123 -6.97 -8.45 2.62
C ASP A 123 -6.22 -9.00 3.83
N LYS A 124 -6.77 -10.04 4.48
CA LYS A 124 -6.10 -10.71 5.59
C LYS A 124 -4.75 -11.28 5.18
N ALA A 125 -4.65 -11.92 4.01
CA ALA A 125 -3.38 -12.46 3.51
C ALA A 125 -2.32 -11.37 3.31
N LEU A 126 -2.71 -10.22 2.75
CA LEU A 126 -1.86 -9.04 2.61
C LEU A 126 -1.39 -8.53 3.98
N PHE A 127 -2.32 -8.27 4.89
CA PHE A 127 -2.03 -7.68 6.19
C PHE A 127 -1.19 -8.60 7.07
N ASP A 128 -1.50 -9.89 7.07
CA ASP A 128 -0.74 -10.87 7.83
C ASP A 128 0.69 -11.02 7.27
N ALA A 129 0.88 -11.02 5.95
CA ALA A 129 2.20 -11.10 5.34
C ALA A 129 3.08 -9.90 5.75
N ILE A 130 2.51 -8.69 5.73
CA ILE A 130 3.19 -7.48 6.20
C ILE A 130 3.49 -7.60 7.70
N ALA A 131 2.49 -7.94 8.52
CA ALA A 131 2.65 -8.00 9.97
C ALA A 131 3.68 -9.06 10.41
N ARG A 132 3.68 -10.25 9.80
CA ARG A 132 4.63 -11.33 10.11
C ARG A 132 6.07 -10.96 9.72
N GLY A 133 6.26 -10.27 8.60
CA GLY A 133 7.59 -9.90 8.11
C GLY A 133 8.16 -8.62 8.74
N PHE A 134 7.34 -7.82 9.42
CA PHE A 134 7.74 -6.49 9.86
C PHE A 134 8.73 -6.56 11.04
N ARG A 135 9.90 -5.95 10.88
CA ARG A 135 10.92 -5.87 11.94
C ARG A 135 10.84 -4.53 12.65
N SER A 136 10.23 -4.53 13.83
CA SER A 136 10.11 -3.35 14.67
C SER A 136 11.49 -2.86 15.14
N VAL A 137 11.76 -1.58 14.89
CA VAL A 137 12.94 -0.84 15.37
C VAL A 137 12.52 0.61 15.60
N ALA A 138 13.33 1.40 16.31
CA ALA A 138 12.94 2.73 16.77
C ALA A 138 12.42 3.69 15.68
N ASN A 139 12.95 3.63 14.45
CA ASN A 139 12.58 4.54 13.37
C ASN A 139 11.30 4.13 12.60
N ARG A 140 10.75 2.91 12.80
CA ARG A 140 9.58 2.44 12.03
C ARG A 140 8.50 1.78 12.87
N ARG A 141 7.25 2.08 12.55
CA ARG A 141 6.06 1.47 13.20
C ARG A 141 5.08 0.96 12.16
N LEU A 142 4.55 -0.23 12.41
CA LEU A 142 3.35 -0.75 11.74
C LEU A 142 2.13 -0.37 12.58
N ILE A 143 1.14 0.27 11.98
CA ILE A 143 -0.07 0.78 12.64
C ILE A 143 -1.27 0.12 11.97
N ARG A 144 -2.04 -0.65 12.74
CA ARG A 144 -3.31 -1.23 12.27
C ARG A 144 -4.45 -0.30 12.68
N LEU A 145 -5.34 0.00 11.74
CA LEU A 145 -6.46 0.92 11.94
C LEU A 145 -7.76 0.19 11.58
N PRO A 146 -8.78 0.20 12.47
CA PRO A 146 -10.07 -0.45 12.23
C PRO A 146 -10.97 0.39 11.32
N HIS A 147 -10.41 0.85 10.20
CA HIS A 147 -11.02 1.76 9.25
C HIS A 147 -10.82 1.25 7.83
N HIS A 148 -11.79 1.52 6.98
CA HIS A 148 -11.62 1.42 5.54
C HIS A 148 -10.71 2.57 5.06
N ILE A 149 -9.90 2.35 4.02
CA ILE A 149 -8.91 3.34 3.58
C ILE A 149 -9.52 4.72 3.22
N ASN A 150 -10.78 4.72 2.76
CA ASN A 150 -11.53 5.92 2.39
C ASN A 150 -12.30 6.57 3.55
N ASP A 151 -12.23 6.03 4.76
CA ASP A 151 -12.86 6.65 5.91
C ASP A 151 -12.11 7.93 6.30
N PRO A 152 -12.80 9.03 6.67
CA PRO A 152 -12.14 10.25 7.15
C PRO A 152 -11.15 9.99 8.30
N ALA A 153 -11.48 9.06 9.20
CA ALA A 153 -10.61 8.67 10.31
C ALA A 153 -9.28 8.03 9.85
N PHE A 154 -9.28 7.31 8.72
CA PHE A 154 -8.04 6.80 8.13
C PHE A 154 -7.18 7.93 7.59
N ALA A 155 -7.80 8.90 6.90
CA ALA A 155 -7.10 10.08 6.38
C ALA A 155 -6.49 10.92 7.52
N ASP A 156 -7.24 11.17 8.59
CA ASP A 156 -6.76 11.88 9.77
C ASP A 156 -5.58 11.15 10.42
N ALA A 157 -5.64 9.82 10.54
CA ALA A 157 -4.56 9.01 11.06
C ALA A 157 -3.29 9.07 10.19
N ALA A 158 -3.44 9.08 8.86
CA ALA A 158 -2.31 9.22 7.94
C ALA A 158 -1.63 10.58 8.06
N VAL A 159 -2.40 11.67 8.16
CA VAL A 159 -1.87 13.02 8.38
C VAL A 159 -1.20 13.14 9.75
N ALA A 160 -1.81 12.60 10.80
CA ALA A 160 -1.23 12.59 12.14
C ALA A 160 0.11 11.82 12.16
N ALA A 161 0.15 10.64 11.55
CA ALA A 161 1.36 9.84 11.41
C ALA A 161 2.45 10.59 10.64
N PHE A 162 2.09 11.35 9.61
CA PHE A 162 3.06 12.16 8.85
C PHE A 162 3.61 13.30 9.69
N ASN A 163 2.74 14.05 10.37
CA ASN A 163 3.14 15.17 11.23
C ASN A 163 4.05 14.71 12.38
N GLU A 164 3.84 13.50 12.92
CA GLU A 164 4.71 12.89 13.94
C GLU A 164 6.16 12.78 13.46
N ILE A 165 6.37 12.37 12.19
CA ILE A 165 7.70 12.02 11.68
C ILE A 165 8.32 13.08 10.76
N ALA A 166 7.55 14.07 10.31
CA ALA A 166 7.99 15.12 9.41
C ALA A 166 8.61 16.32 10.13
N GLN A 167 8.32 16.50 11.42
CA GLN A 167 8.89 17.59 12.21
C GLN A 167 10.38 17.32 12.46
N ARG A 168 11.25 18.26 12.07
CA ARG A 168 12.67 18.22 12.46
C ARG A 168 12.77 18.35 13.99
N PRO A 169 13.72 17.68 14.66
CA PRO A 169 14.08 18.07 16.01
C PRO A 169 14.37 19.57 16.00
N ALA A 170 13.75 20.33 16.89
CA ALA A 170 14.07 21.74 17.05
C ALA A 170 15.59 21.83 17.26
N THR A 171 16.31 22.35 16.27
CA THR A 171 17.72 22.69 16.41
C THR A 171 17.79 23.64 17.59
N GLY A 172 18.39 23.20 18.69
CA GLY A 172 18.51 23.97 19.91
C GLY A 172 19.01 25.37 19.56
N ARG A 173 18.18 26.38 19.83
CA ARG A 173 18.66 27.76 19.96
C ARG A 173 19.63 27.71 21.14
N ALA A 174 20.93 27.59 20.85
CA ALA A 174 21.96 27.94 21.80
C ALA A 174 21.71 29.41 22.16
N GLN A 175 21.15 29.63 23.36
CA GLN A 175 21.16 30.94 24.00
C GLN A 175 22.63 31.31 24.16
N ARG A 176 23.11 32.24 23.33
CA ARG A 176 24.34 32.97 23.64
C ARG A 176 23.93 33.98 24.70
N LEU A 177 24.49 33.79 25.89
CA LEU A 177 24.61 34.81 26.94
C LEU A 177 25.46 35.97 26.41
#